data_AF-A0A8T5LRK3-F1
#
_entry.id   AF-A0A8T5LRK3-F1
#
_cell.length_a   1.000
_cell.length_b   1.000
_cell.length_c   1.000
_cell.angle_alpha   90.00
_cell.angle_beta   90.00
_cell.angle_gamma   90.00
#
_symmetry.space_group_name_H-M   'P 1'
#
loop_
_entity.id
_entity.type
_entity.pdbx_description
1 polymer ?
#
loop_
_entity_poly.entity_id
_entity_poly.type
_entity_poly.pdbx_seq_one_letter_code
_entity_poly.pdbx_strand_id
1 'polypeptide(L)'
;MGHTVWSQRIVSDIVLNELKDFGKALREDDRHVLVKLLKEPLKHLGSISYANSIDVWAFLLLSILIEQEKKIEILNRRIQEGKQDNIVGEREREEYSD
;
A
#
# COMPACT_ATOMS: atom_id res chain seq x y z
N MET A 1 -1.86 -41.17 1.89
CA MET A 1 -0.54 -40.53 2.08
C MET A 1 -0.81 -39.05 2.30
N GLY A 2 -0.58 -38.56 3.52
CA GLY A 2 -1.00 -37.21 3.92
C GLY A 2 -0.23 -36.17 3.14
N HIS A 3 -0.93 -35.33 2.38
CA HIS A 3 -0.35 -34.13 1.80
C HIS A 3 0.21 -33.28 2.94
N THR A 4 1.51 -33.00 2.93
CA THR A 4 2.11 -32.03 3.85
C THR A 4 1.44 -30.69 3.59
N VAL A 5 0.48 -30.32 4.44
CA VAL A 5 -0.07 -28.97 4.44
C VAL A 5 1.06 -28.07 4.93
N TRP A 6 1.69 -27.36 4.00
CA TRP A 6 2.68 -26.34 4.33
C TRP A 6 2.01 -25.33 5.26
N SER A 7 2.66 -25.03 6.38
CA SER A 7 2.14 -23.99 7.27
C SER A 7 2.15 -22.65 6.53
N GLN A 8 1.11 -21.84 6.74
CA GLN A 8 0.97 -20.52 6.12
C GLN A 8 2.19 -19.61 6.30
N ARG A 9 2.89 -19.80 7.42
CA ARG A 9 4.17 -19.15 7.70
C ARG A 9 5.23 -19.50 6.65
N ILE A 10 5.36 -20.77 6.28
CA ILE A 10 6.33 -21.21 5.27
C ILE A 10 6.00 -20.63 3.90
N VAL A 11 4.71 -20.64 3.52
CA VAL A 11 4.27 -20.03 2.24
C VAL A 11 4.57 -18.53 2.23
N SER A 12 4.32 -17.83 3.34
CA SER A 12 4.65 -16.40 3.47
C SER A 12 6.15 -16.13 3.36
N ASP A 13 6.97 -16.94 4.03
CA ASP A 13 8.43 -16.81 3.98
C ASP A 13 8.97 -17.05 2.55
N ILE A 14 8.37 -17.98 1.80
CA ILE A 14 8.70 -18.20 0.38
C ILE A 14 8.41 -16.94 -0.44
N VAL A 15 7.20 -16.40 -0.34
CA VAL A 15 6.79 -15.17 -1.07
C VAL A 15 7.72 -13.99 -0.74
N LEU A 16 8.09 -13.83 0.54
CA LEU A 16 9.00 -12.76 0.95
C LEU A 16 10.40 -12.91 0.36
N ASN A 17 10.90 -14.15 0.27
CA ASN A 17 12.19 -14.42 -0.37
C ASN A 17 12.13 -14.19 -1.88
N GLU A 18 11.06 -14.61 -2.55
CA GLU A 18 10.83 -14.35 -3.98
C GLU A 18 10.82 -12.84 -4.27
N LEU A 19 10.12 -12.04 -3.46
CA LEU A 19 10.10 -10.58 -3.58
C LEU A 19 11.48 -9.96 -3.36
N LYS A 20 12.25 -10.49 -2.41
CA LYS A 20 13.61 -10.02 -2.13
C LYS A 20 14.52 -10.30 -3.33
N ASP A 21 14.42 -11.47 -3.93
CA ASP A 21 15.22 -11.86 -5.09
C ASP A 21 14.80 -11.10 -6.35
N PHE A 22 13.49 -10.89 -6.55
CA PHE A 22 13.00 -9.97 -7.57
C PHE A 22 13.55 -8.55 -7.37
N GLY A 23 13.50 -8.04 -6.14
CA GLY A 23 14.05 -6.75 -5.79
C GLY A 23 15.54 -6.62 -6.05
N LYS A 24 16.32 -7.71 -5.93
CA LYS A 24 17.76 -7.72 -6.30
C LYS A 24 17.98 -7.53 -7.80
N ALA A 25 17.10 -8.09 -8.64
CA ALA A 25 17.19 -8.00 -10.10
C ALA A 25 16.79 -6.62 -10.67
N LEU A 26 16.06 -5.79 -9.89
CA LEU A 26 15.65 -4.45 -10.30
C LEU A 26 16.82 -3.45 -10.33
N ARG A 27 16.66 -2.39 -11.14
CA ARG A 27 17.51 -1.19 -11.07
C ARG A 27 17.33 -0.48 -9.73
N GLU A 28 18.28 0.36 -9.35
CA GLU A 28 18.27 1.02 -8.04
C GLU A 28 17.01 1.85 -7.79
N ASP A 29 16.55 2.64 -8.75
CA ASP A 29 15.33 3.45 -8.62
C ASP A 29 14.09 2.57 -8.42
N ASP A 30 13.93 1.55 -9.26
CA ASP A 30 12.80 0.61 -9.18
C ASP A 30 12.82 -0.19 -7.88
N ARG A 31 14.00 -0.57 -7.39
CA ARG A 31 14.19 -1.25 -6.10
C ARG A 31 13.74 -0.36 -4.94
N HIS A 32 14.08 0.93 -4.96
CA HIS A 32 13.62 1.88 -3.95
C HIS A 32 12.09 2.01 -3.95
N VAL A 33 11.49 2.07 -5.15
CA VAL A 33 10.02 2.09 -5.30
C VAL A 33 9.40 0.81 -4.74
N LEU A 34 9.96 -0.36 -5.06
CA LEU A 34 9.50 -1.65 -4.54
C LEU A 34 9.54 -1.71 -3.01
N VAL A 35 10.66 -1.31 -2.40
CA VAL A 35 10.80 -1.27 -0.93
C VAL A 35 9.74 -0.36 -0.31
N LYS A 36 9.51 0.82 -0.90
CA LYS A 36 8.47 1.75 -0.44
C LYS A 36 7.06 1.19 -0.64
N LEU A 37 6.83 0.47 -1.73
CA LEU A 37 5.55 -0.16 -2.05
C LEU A 37 5.19 -1.25 -1.04
N LEU A 38 6.15 -2.08 -0.64
CA LEU A 38 5.94 -3.24 0.25
C LEU A 38 5.91 -2.89 1.74
N LYS A 39 6.48 -1.75 2.17
CA LYS A 39 6.62 -1.39 3.58
C LYS A 39 5.33 -1.46 4.39
N GLU A 40 4.24 -0.89 3.87
CA GLU A 40 2.94 -0.86 4.54
C GLU A 40 2.13 -2.15 4.32
N PRO A 41 2.04 -2.71 3.09
CA PRO A 41 1.34 -3.96 2.82
C PRO A 41 1.85 -5.15 3.66
N LEU A 42 3.15 -5.23 3.94
CA LEU A 42 3.72 -6.32 4.75
C LEU A 42 3.23 -6.33 6.21
N LYS A 43 2.70 -5.21 6.73
CA LYS A 43 2.06 -5.18 8.07
C LYS A 43 0.80 -6.04 8.13
N HIS A 44 0.18 -6.32 6.98
CA HIS A 44 -1.03 -7.13 6.88
C HIS A 44 -0.75 -8.64 6.90
N LEU A 45 0.52 -9.10 6.88
CA LEU A 45 0.87 -10.53 6.89
C LEU A 45 0.21 -11.33 8.02
N GLY A 46 0.00 -10.72 9.19
CA GLY A 46 -0.75 -11.34 10.29
C GLY A 46 -2.21 -11.62 9.93
N SER A 47 -2.86 -10.69 9.23
CA SER A 47 -4.22 -10.83 8.71
C SER A 47 -4.30 -11.87 7.59
N ILE A 48 -3.28 -11.94 6.73
CA ILE A 48 -3.17 -12.98 5.69
C ILE A 48 -3.08 -14.37 6.33
N SER A 49 -2.24 -14.49 7.36
CA SER A 49 -2.08 -15.74 8.12
C SER A 49 -3.38 -16.16 8.81
N TYR A 50 -4.16 -15.19 9.32
CA TYR A 50 -5.46 -15.45 9.93
C TYR A 50 -6.51 -15.96 8.94
N ALA A 51 -6.49 -15.46 7.70
CA ALA A 51 -7.44 -15.89 6.66
C ALA A 51 -7.28 -17.36 6.24
N ASN A 52 -6.19 -18.03 6.66
CA ASN A 52 -5.87 -19.44 6.38
C ASN A 52 -5.97 -19.80 4.88
N SER A 53 -5.79 -18.81 4.00
CA SER A 53 -5.85 -19.00 2.55
C SER A 53 -4.51 -19.45 2.01
N ILE A 54 -4.51 -20.38 1.07
CA ILE A 54 -3.29 -20.86 0.39
C ILE A 54 -2.67 -19.76 -0.49
N ASP A 55 -3.46 -18.79 -0.93
CA ASP A 55 -3.04 -17.76 -1.90
C ASP A 55 -2.48 -16.49 -1.23
N VAL A 56 -1.32 -16.61 -0.57
CA VAL A 56 -0.61 -15.48 0.06
C VAL A 56 -0.39 -14.31 -0.91
N TRP A 57 -0.11 -14.61 -2.19
CA TRP A 57 0.07 -13.60 -3.23
C TRP A 57 -1.18 -12.75 -3.46
N ALA A 58 -2.38 -13.36 -3.48
CA ALA A 58 -3.63 -12.63 -3.70
C ALA A 58 -3.89 -11.63 -2.56
N PHE A 59 -3.63 -12.05 -1.33
CA PHE A 59 -3.79 -11.18 -0.17
C PHE A 59 -2.72 -10.09 -0.11
N LEU A 60 -1.47 -10.37 -0.50
CA LEU A 60 -0.45 -9.34 -0.59
C LEU A 60 -0.82 -8.26 -1.61
N LEU A 61 -1.34 -8.65 -2.79
CA LEU A 61 -1.85 -7.73 -3.79
C LEU A 61 -3.00 -6.89 -3.23
N LEU A 62 -3.95 -7.51 -2.53
CA LEU A 62 -5.05 -6.80 -1.88
C LEU A 62 -4.54 -5.80 -0.82
N SER A 63 -3.54 -6.19 -0.02
CA SER A 63 -2.90 -5.29 0.94
C SER A 63 -2.22 -4.10 0.26
N ILE A 64 -1.56 -4.31 -0.89
CA ILE A 64 -1.01 -3.23 -1.71
C ILE A 64 -2.12 -2.28 -2.15
N LEU A 65 -3.22 -2.81 -2.70
CA LEU A 65 -4.35 -2.00 -3.16
C LEU A 65 -4.98 -1.18 -2.03
N ILE A 66 -5.18 -1.78 -0.85
CA ILE A 66 -5.71 -1.07 0.33
C ILE A 66 -4.82 0.10 0.72
N GLU A 67 -3.50 -0.09 0.75
CA GLU A 67 -2.57 0.98 1.12
C GLU A 67 -2.45 2.07 0.04
N GLN A 68 -2.70 1.75 -1.23
CA GLN A 68 -2.80 2.75 -2.29
C GLN A 68 -4.11 3.53 -2.18
N GLU A 69 -5.23 2.87 -1.93
CA GLU A 69 -6.54 3.52 -1.78
C GLU A 69 -6.53 4.53 -0.62
N LYS A 70 -5.95 4.16 0.53
CA LYS A 70 -5.75 5.09 1.66
C LYS A 70 -4.95 6.33 1.26
N LYS A 71 -3.90 6.18 0.46
CA LYS A 71 -3.08 7.32 0.00
C LYS A 71 -3.87 8.21 -0.95
N ILE A 72 -4.65 7.61 -1.85
CA ILE A 72 -5.54 8.34 -2.78
C ILE A 72 -6.58 9.13 -1.99
N GLU A 73 -7.22 8.53 -0.99
CA GLU A 73 -8.20 9.21 -0.13
C GLU A 73 -7.58 10.41 0.60
N ILE A 74 -6.39 10.23 1.18
CA ILE A 74 -5.65 11.32 1.85
C ILE A 74 -5.31 12.45 0.87
N LEU A 75 -4.85 12.12 -0.33
CA LEU A 75 -4.53 13.11 -1.36
C LEU A 75 -5.78 13.87 -1.81
N ASN A 76 -6.90 13.16 -2.03
CA ASN A 76 -8.18 13.77 -2.39
C ASN A 76 -8.68 14.72 -1.31
N ARG A 77 -8.55 14.35 -0.03
CA ARG A 77 -8.91 15.22 1.10
C ARG A 77 -8.08 16.50 1.12
N ARG A 78 -6.75 16.39 0.97
CA ARG A 78 -5.84 17.55 0.91
C ARG A 78 -6.15 18.49 -0.27
N ILE A 79 -6.52 17.92 -1.42
CA ILE A 79 -6.94 18.69 -2.59
C ILE A 79 -8.25 19.44 -2.29
N GLN A 80 -9.20 18.82 -1.59
CA GLN A 80 -10.45 19.48 -1.20
C GLN A 80 -10.21 20.61 -0.19
N GLU A 81 -9.40 20.37 0.83
CA GLU A 81 -9.01 21.38 1.83
C GLU A 81 -8.32 22.58 1.17
N GLY A 82 -7.33 22.36 0.31
CA GLY A 82 -6.64 23.45 -0.39
C GLY A 82 -7.53 24.21 -1.39
N LYS A 83 -8.56 23.58 -1.98
CA LYS A 83 -9.57 24.29 -2.78
C LYS A 83 -10.44 25.18 -1.91
N GLN A 84 -10.79 24.72 -0.71
CA GLN A 84 -11.64 25.46 0.22
C GLN A 84 -10.91 26.69 0.76
N ASP A 85 -9.63 26.57 1.08
CA ASP A 85 -8.77 27.69 1.50
C ASP A 85 -8.61 28.75 0.40
N ASN A 86 -8.48 28.34 -0.87
CA ASN A 86 -8.42 29.27 -2.00
C ASN A 86 -9.75 30.03 -2.19
N ILE A 87 -10.90 29.37 -2.05
CA ILE A 87 -12.22 30.03 -2.16
C ILE A 87 -12.43 31.03 -1.03
N VAL A 88 -12.01 30.70 0.20
CA VAL A 88 -12.07 31.64 1.34
C VAL A 88 -11.16 32.84 1.08
N GLY A 89 -9.92 32.60 0.63
CA GLY A 89 -8.97 33.66 0.33
C GLY A 89 -9.36 34.55 -0.87
N GLU A 90 -10.17 34.05 -1.80
CA GLU A 90 -10.75 34.85 -2.89
C GLU A 90 -11.92 35.72 -2.38
N ARG A 91 -12.83 35.16 -1.57
CA ARG A 91 -13.95 35.93 -0.99
C ARG A 91 -13.47 37.05 -0.08
N GLU A 92 -12.46 36.80 0.76
CA GLU A 92 -11.89 37.84 1.62
C GLU A 92 -11.29 38.99 0.78
N ARG A 93 -10.66 38.71 -0.37
CA ARG A 93 -10.12 39.78 -1.23
C ARG A 93 -11.20 40.61 -1.92
N GLU A 94 -12.32 39.98 -2.29
CA GLU A 94 -13.48 40.68 -2.86
C GLU A 94 -14.15 41.57 -1.80
N GLU A 95 -14.23 41.12 -0.55
CA GLU A 95 -14.90 41.85 0.56
C GLU A 95 -14.10 43.07 1.07
N TYR A 96 -12.79 43.14 0.80
CA TYR A 96 -11.91 44.26 1.15
C TYR A 96 -11.53 45.17 -0.04
N SER A 97 -12.16 45.02 -1.21
CA SER A 97 -11.86 45.81 -2.42
C SER A 97 -12.87 46.92 -2.75
N ASP A 98 -13.87 47.15 -1.90
CA ASP A 98 -14.80 48.31 -1.94
C ASP A 98 -14.42 49.40 -0.93
#